data_AF-A0A2V2G2L9-F1
#
_entry.id   AF-A0A2V2G2L9-F1
#
_cell.length_a   1.000
_cell.length_b   1.000
_cell.length_c   1.000
_cell.angle_alpha   90.00
_cell.angle_beta   90.00
_cell.angle_gamma   90.00
#
_symmetry.space_group_name_H-M   'P 1'
#
loop_
_entity.id
_entity.type
_entity.pdbx_description
1 polymer ?
#
loop_
_entity_poly.entity_id
_entity_poly.type
_entity_poly.pdbx_seq_one_letter_code
_entity_poly.pdbx_strand_id
1 'polypeptide(L)'
;MEKEDKILLATIEDKRRQCEIRYAATNTVFLDMRQRALAEAFCKADRSLMLLSERPDGTYENPDIAGSGRVRALFYGGYADAERRALIFLPEYADLTDFLPPASIAGAQNLETPAAKPQKNKVPTANMQDGSAQTVAFQHPAPEGCPLTLIKAHTAGGIGAKKLTHRDYLGSLMGLGIKRGMIGDIIIRDDGADIIVMKEIADFLLINYEKAGRTNLKLEIADITELNTGIVNIEEKHDTVASLRLDNLVSSVFSLSRSRA
;
A
#
# COMPACT_ATOMS: atom_id res chain seq x y z
N MET A 1 24.55 17.79 -0.02
CA MET A 1 23.08 17.87 -0.14
C MET A 1 22.76 18.62 -1.41
N GLU A 2 22.20 17.91 -2.39
CA GLU A 2 21.91 18.42 -3.72
C GLU A 2 20.73 19.40 -3.71
N LYS A 3 20.53 20.16 -4.80
CA LYS A 3 19.41 21.10 -4.92
C LYS A 3 18.06 20.39 -4.81
N GLU A 4 17.95 19.19 -5.38
CA GLU A 4 16.74 18.37 -5.35
C GLU A 4 16.40 17.90 -3.92
N ASP A 5 17.43 17.54 -3.14
CA ASP A 5 17.26 17.13 -1.74
C ASP A 5 16.64 18.25 -0.91
N LYS A 6 17.11 19.49 -1.10
CA LYS A 6 16.54 20.67 -0.43
C LYS A 6 15.07 20.88 -0.77
N ILE A 7 14.69 20.68 -2.03
CA ILE A 7 13.31 20.84 -2.50
C ILE A 7 12.43 19.75 -1.89
N LEU A 8 12.91 18.50 -1.87
CA LEU A 8 12.18 17.40 -1.24
C LEU A 8 11.97 17.65 0.25
N LEU A 9 13.03 18.02 0.99
CA LEU A 9 12.94 18.30 2.42
C LEU A 9 11.99 19.46 2.72
N ALA A 10 12.05 20.54 1.95
CA ALA A 10 11.12 21.65 2.07
C ALA A 10 9.67 21.22 1.82
N THR A 11 9.44 20.30 0.89
CA THR A 11 8.11 19.74 0.61
C THR A 11 7.61 18.88 1.78
N ILE A 12 8.48 18.05 2.36
CA ILE A 12 8.17 17.21 3.52
C ILE A 12 7.81 18.08 4.73
N GLU A 13 8.61 19.12 5.00
CA GLU A 13 8.36 20.07 6.08
C GLU A 13 7.05 20.84 5.88
N ASP A 14 6.76 21.28 4.66
CA ASP A 14 5.49 21.95 4.32
C ASP A 14 4.30 21.02 4.53
N LYS A 15 4.38 19.75 4.11
CA LYS A 15 3.30 18.75 4.33
C LYS A 15 3.08 18.46 5.80
N ARG A 16 4.15 18.29 6.59
CA ARG A 16 4.08 18.14 8.06
C ARG A 16 3.37 19.34 8.69
N ARG A 17 3.78 20.55 8.31
CA ARG A 17 3.18 21.80 8.82
C ARG A 17 1.72 21.95 8.40
N GLN A 18 1.35 21.56 7.19
CA GLN A 18 -0.04 21.55 6.74
C GLN A 18 -0.90 20.57 7.56
N CYS A 19 -0.36 19.40 7.92
CA CYS A 19 -1.04 18.45 8.79
C CYS A 19 -1.33 19.05 10.16
N GLU A 20 -0.34 19.74 10.74
CA GLU A 20 -0.45 20.42 12.03
C GLU A 20 -1.47 21.57 11.98
N ILE A 21 -1.41 22.44 10.97
CA ILE A 21 -2.28 23.62 10.86
C ILE A 21 -3.72 23.25 10.50
N ARG A 22 -3.90 22.36 9.53
CA ARG A 22 -5.23 21.99 9.02
C ARG A 22 -5.91 20.92 9.88
N TYR A 23 -5.14 20.30 10.78
CA TYR A 23 -5.61 19.21 11.61
C TYR A 23 -6.25 18.10 10.75
N ALA A 24 -5.55 17.71 9.69
CA ALA A 24 -6.00 16.74 8.70
C ALA A 24 -4.80 16.00 8.10
N ALA A 25 -5.01 14.75 7.68
CA ALA A 25 -3.95 13.95 7.08
C ALA A 25 -3.38 14.61 5.81
N THR A 26 -2.05 14.57 5.67
CA THR A 26 -1.35 15.02 4.45
C THR A 26 -0.36 13.97 4.01
N ASN A 27 0.14 14.08 2.78
CA ASN A 27 1.01 13.08 2.20
C ASN A 27 1.97 13.69 1.19
N THR A 28 3.08 12.98 0.97
CA THR A 28 3.94 13.17 -0.19
C THR A 28 3.47 12.31 -1.36
N VAL A 29 4.05 12.55 -2.53
CA VAL A 29 4.05 11.56 -3.62
C VAL A 29 4.87 10.32 -3.23
N PHE A 30 4.81 9.25 -4.04
CA PHE A 30 5.66 8.08 -3.88
C PHE A 30 7.13 8.46 -4.00
N LEU A 31 7.90 8.08 -2.98
CA LEU A 31 9.32 8.36 -2.89
C LEU A 31 10.10 7.18 -3.49
N ASP A 32 11.18 7.48 -4.21
CA ASP A 32 12.16 6.46 -4.56
C ASP A 32 13.01 6.06 -3.34
N MET A 33 13.85 5.02 -3.48
CA MET A 33 14.69 4.50 -2.40
C MET A 33 15.58 5.57 -1.75
N ARG A 34 16.15 6.49 -2.55
CA ARG A 34 17.04 7.55 -2.07
C ARG A 34 16.25 8.62 -1.33
N GLN A 35 15.14 9.06 -1.93
CA GLN A 35 14.22 10.03 -1.35
C GLN A 35 13.63 9.51 -0.03
N ARG A 36 13.28 8.21 0.04
CA ARG A 36 12.80 7.55 1.26
C ARG A 36 13.85 7.57 2.36
N ALA A 37 15.08 7.16 2.08
CA ALA A 37 16.16 7.17 3.07
C ALA A 37 16.43 8.59 3.60
N LEU A 38 16.38 9.59 2.72
CA LEU A 38 16.57 10.99 3.09
C LEU A 38 15.39 11.53 3.92
N ALA A 39 14.15 11.24 3.52
CA ALA A 39 12.94 11.57 4.26
C ALA A 39 12.92 10.92 5.64
N GLU A 40 13.34 9.66 5.73
CA GLU A 40 13.42 8.91 6.99
C GLU A 40 14.42 9.54 7.96
N ALA A 41 15.63 9.87 7.47
CA ALA A 41 16.63 10.56 8.27
C ALA A 41 16.14 11.92 8.77
N PHE A 42 15.45 12.67 7.91
CA PHE A 42 14.85 13.95 8.28
C PHE A 42 13.77 13.79 9.35
N CYS A 43 12.84 12.86 9.16
CA CYS A 43 11.76 12.59 10.11
C CYS A 43 12.29 12.13 11.47
N LYS A 44 13.34 11.30 11.51
CA LYS A 44 13.98 10.86 12.75
C LYS A 44 14.67 12.01 13.51
N ALA A 45 15.11 13.05 12.81
CA ALA A 45 15.74 14.22 13.43
C ALA A 45 14.73 15.28 13.90
N ASP A 46 13.52 15.29 13.31
CA ASP A 46 12.48 16.27 13.61
C ASP A 46 11.73 15.91 14.91
N ARG A 47 11.85 16.78 15.91
CA ARG A 47 11.21 16.59 17.23
C ARG A 47 9.72 16.92 17.23
N SER A 48 9.22 17.58 16.19
CA SER A 48 7.81 17.95 16.02
C SER A 48 6.95 16.82 15.44
N LEU A 49 7.58 15.69 15.10
CA LEU A 49 6.87 14.51 14.62
C LEU A 49 7.37 13.22 15.29
N MET A 50 6.57 12.17 15.18
CA MET A 50 6.93 10.81 15.54
C MET A 50 6.85 9.92 14.32
N LEU A 51 8.00 9.45 13.82
CA LEU A 51 8.05 8.49 12.74
C LEU A 51 7.73 7.09 13.29
N LEU A 52 6.64 6.52 12.79
CA LEU A 52 6.17 5.19 13.16
C LEU A 52 6.99 4.13 12.44
N SER A 53 7.30 3.06 13.16
CA SER A 53 7.97 1.89 12.60
C SER A 53 6.92 0.90 12.13
N GLU A 54 7.08 0.41 10.90
CA GLU A 54 6.25 -0.67 10.37
C GLU A 54 6.74 -2.02 10.92
N ARG A 55 5.79 -2.87 11.27
CA ARG A 55 6.00 -4.25 11.69
C ARG A 55 6.10 -5.17 10.46
N PRO A 56 6.67 -6.37 10.59
CA PRO A 56 6.80 -7.31 9.47
C PRO A 56 5.47 -7.71 8.81
N ASP A 57 4.36 -7.59 9.52
CA ASP A 57 3.00 -7.85 9.03
C ASP A 57 2.37 -6.66 8.28
N GLY A 58 3.12 -5.56 8.08
CA GLY A 58 2.65 -4.33 7.44
C GLY A 58 1.85 -3.41 8.37
N THR A 59 1.73 -3.74 9.66
CA THR A 59 1.04 -2.89 10.64
C THR A 59 1.96 -1.85 11.26
N TYR A 60 1.38 -0.82 11.86
CA TYR A 60 2.11 0.20 12.60
C TYR A 60 1.74 0.13 14.08
N GLU A 61 2.70 0.39 14.95
CA GLU A 61 2.38 0.62 16.35
C GLU A 61 1.58 1.92 16.45
N ASN A 62 0.48 1.91 17.22
CA ASN A 62 -0.31 3.09 17.50
C ASN A 62 -0.01 3.63 18.90
N PRO A 63 1.08 4.40 19.08
CA PRO A 63 1.39 5.01 20.36
C PRO A 63 0.35 6.09 20.67
N ASP A 64 -0.12 6.12 21.92
CA ASP A 64 -0.89 7.26 22.40
C ASP A 64 0.03 8.49 22.49
N ILE A 65 -0.25 9.45 21.61
CA ILE A 65 0.49 10.71 21.52
C ILE A 65 -0.43 11.91 21.74
N ALA A 66 -1.64 11.68 22.25
CA ALA A 66 -2.61 12.75 22.48
C ALA A 66 -2.03 13.83 23.40
N GLY A 67 -2.06 15.09 22.96
CA GLY A 67 -1.55 16.23 23.71
C GLY A 67 -0.02 16.40 23.65
N SER A 68 0.68 15.62 22.81
CA SER A 68 2.13 15.74 22.65
C SER A 68 2.58 16.92 21.78
N GLY A 69 1.67 17.51 21.00
CA GLY A 69 1.98 18.49 19.95
C GLY A 69 2.66 17.87 18.72
N ARG A 70 2.72 16.54 18.59
CA ARG A 70 3.48 15.84 17.56
C ARG A 70 2.59 15.28 16.47
N VAL A 71 3.04 15.47 15.23
CA VAL A 71 2.44 14.81 14.06
C VAL A 71 2.97 13.37 13.98
N ARG A 72 2.12 12.39 13.69
CA ARG A 72 2.59 11.04 13.33
C ARG A 72 3.00 11.02 11.88
N ALA A 73 4.08 10.32 11.57
CA ALA A 73 4.52 10.10 10.20
C ALA A 73 4.71 8.61 9.94
N LEU A 74 4.30 8.11 8.78
CA LEU A 74 4.51 6.70 8.39
C LEU A 74 4.71 6.55 6.89
N PHE A 75 5.45 5.51 6.47
CA PHE A 75 5.70 5.22 5.06
C PHE A 75 4.74 4.17 4.54
N TYR A 76 3.71 4.58 3.82
CA TYR A 76 2.67 3.68 3.33
C TYR A 76 2.78 3.42 1.83
N GLY A 77 2.67 2.16 1.41
CA GLY A 77 2.64 1.76 0.00
C GLY A 77 1.41 0.98 -0.42
N GLY A 78 0.43 0.78 0.48
CA GLY A 78 -0.78 0.00 0.23
C GLY A 78 -0.72 -1.45 0.71
N TYR A 79 0.48 -2.02 0.86
CA TYR A 79 0.72 -3.36 1.40
C TYR A 79 2.12 -3.45 2.02
N ALA A 80 2.39 -4.51 2.80
CA ALA A 80 3.62 -4.67 3.58
C ALA A 80 4.90 -4.63 2.71
N ASP A 81 4.92 -5.36 1.60
CA ASP A 81 6.12 -5.48 0.75
C ASP A 81 6.22 -4.40 -0.35
N ALA A 82 5.47 -3.29 -0.21
CA ALA A 82 5.49 -2.23 -1.20
C ALA A 82 6.90 -1.59 -1.31
N GLU A 83 7.45 -1.61 -2.52
CA GLU A 83 8.75 -1.01 -2.83
C GLU A 83 8.66 0.51 -2.86
N ARG A 84 7.59 1.03 -3.46
CA ARG A 84 7.31 2.48 -3.54
C ARG A 84 6.36 2.87 -2.43
N ARG A 85 6.79 3.83 -1.61
CA ARG A 85 6.00 4.30 -0.47
C ARG A 85 5.88 5.82 -0.45
N ALA A 86 4.72 6.30 -0.05
CA ALA A 86 4.46 7.69 0.27
C ALA A 86 4.69 7.92 1.76
N LEU A 87 5.17 9.10 2.12
CA LEU A 87 5.18 9.52 3.52
C LEU A 87 3.84 10.18 3.85
N ILE A 88 3.14 9.63 4.82
CA ILE A 88 1.85 10.12 5.30
C ILE A 88 2.05 10.77 6.66
N PHE A 89 1.49 11.97 6.81
CA PHE A 89 1.43 12.71 8.06
C PHE A 89 0.02 12.65 8.61
N LEU A 90 -0.09 12.28 9.88
CA LEU A 90 -1.33 12.11 10.58
C LEU A 90 -1.38 13.03 11.80
N PRO A 91 -2.51 13.72 12.01
CA PRO A 91 -2.71 14.51 13.22
C PRO A 91 -2.81 13.59 14.45
N GLU A 92 -2.67 14.15 15.64
CA GLU A 92 -2.66 13.39 16.90
C GLU A 92 -3.93 12.56 17.13
N TYR A 93 -5.08 13.01 16.59
CA TYR A 93 -6.36 12.34 16.78
C TYR A 93 -6.61 11.17 15.82
N ALA A 94 -5.87 11.06 14.72
CA ALA A 94 -6.18 10.07 13.69
C ALA A 94 -5.96 8.65 14.20
N ASP A 95 -6.80 7.69 13.83
CA ASP A 95 -6.49 6.30 14.12
C ASP A 95 -5.52 5.76 13.06
N LEU A 96 -4.62 4.86 13.44
CA LEU A 96 -3.80 4.11 12.49
C LEU A 96 -4.56 2.92 11.91
N THR A 97 -5.69 2.52 12.49
CA THR A 97 -6.55 1.46 11.94
C THR A 97 -6.96 1.74 10.51
N ASP A 98 -7.11 3.02 10.21
CA ASP A 98 -7.28 3.53 8.87
C ASP A 98 -6.18 2.95 7.96
N PHE A 99 -4.90 3.08 8.27
CA PHE A 99 -3.81 2.74 7.33
C PHE A 99 -3.35 1.28 7.36
N LEU A 100 -4.13 0.36 7.93
CA LEU A 100 -3.76 -1.05 8.01
C LEU A 100 -4.01 -1.79 6.69
N PRO A 101 -3.08 -2.65 6.22
CA PRO A 101 -3.36 -3.58 5.14
C PRO A 101 -4.59 -4.45 5.45
N PRO A 102 -5.35 -4.90 4.44
CA PRO A 102 -6.57 -5.68 4.63
C PRO A 102 -6.37 -6.98 5.42
N ALA A 103 -5.18 -7.61 5.37
CA ALA A 103 -4.88 -8.83 6.11
C ALA A 103 -4.63 -8.62 7.61
N SER A 104 -4.35 -7.39 8.05
CA SER A 104 -3.84 -7.09 9.39
C SER A 104 -4.92 -6.85 10.45
N ILE A 105 -6.17 -6.66 10.04
CA ILE A 105 -7.29 -6.36 10.95
C ILE A 105 -7.82 -7.64 11.65
N ALA A 106 -7.43 -8.82 11.18
CA ALA A 106 -7.88 -10.10 11.74
C ALA A 106 -7.39 -10.40 13.19
N GLY A 107 -6.53 -9.56 13.78
CA GLY A 107 -5.93 -9.79 15.10
C GLY A 107 -6.44 -8.94 16.26
N ALA A 108 -7.29 -7.93 16.04
CA ALA A 108 -7.61 -6.91 17.05
C ALA A 108 -9.07 -6.91 17.57
N GLN A 109 -9.75 -8.06 17.58
CA GLN A 109 -11.03 -8.23 18.28
C GLN A 109 -10.99 -9.43 19.22
N ASN A 110 -10.34 -9.26 20.38
CA ASN A 110 -10.59 -10.07 21.59
C ASN A 110 -10.14 -9.30 22.84
N LEU A 111 -10.81 -8.19 23.14
CA LEU A 111 -10.98 -7.71 24.51
C LEU A 111 -12.44 -7.23 24.66
N GLU A 112 -13.34 -8.19 24.92
CA GLU A 112 -14.65 -7.86 25.50
C GLU A 112 -14.45 -7.49 26.99
N THR A 113 -14.66 -6.21 27.26
CA THR A 113 -15.39 -5.54 28.36
C THR A 113 -15.63 -6.29 29.69
N PRO A 114 -15.72 -5.54 30.82
CA PRO A 114 -16.90 -5.78 31.68
C PRO A 114 -17.63 -4.54 32.21
N ALA A 115 -18.95 -4.76 32.38
CA ALA A 115 -20.00 -4.00 33.10
C ALA A 115 -20.89 -3.06 32.23
N ALA A 116 -22.22 -3.15 32.18
CA ALA A 116 -23.21 -3.91 32.96
C ALA A 116 -24.55 -4.11 32.20
N LYS A 117 -25.23 -5.22 32.54
CA LYS A 117 -26.53 -5.83 32.11
C LYS A 117 -27.81 -4.99 32.40
N PRO A 118 -29.06 -5.48 32.15
CA PRO A 118 -29.64 -6.33 31.07
C PRO A 118 -31.07 -5.89 30.61
N GLN A 119 -31.63 -6.46 29.52
CA GLN A 119 -32.98 -7.11 29.52
C GLN A 119 -33.50 -7.65 28.16
N LYS A 120 -33.65 -8.99 28.13
CA LYS A 120 -34.86 -9.79 27.78
C LYS A 120 -35.58 -9.53 26.43
N ASN A 121 -35.54 -10.49 25.49
CA ASN A 121 -36.51 -11.61 25.40
C ASN A 121 -36.41 -12.43 24.10
N LYS A 122 -36.58 -13.75 24.26
CA LYS A 122 -37.22 -14.77 23.40
C LYS A 122 -36.64 -15.15 22.02
N VAL A 123 -36.13 -16.39 22.00
CA VAL A 123 -36.11 -17.37 20.87
C VAL A 123 -37.55 -17.82 20.53
N PRO A 124 -37.87 -18.35 19.32
CA PRO A 124 -37.57 -19.75 18.96
C PRO A 124 -37.22 -20.07 17.47
N THR A 125 -36.15 -20.85 17.27
CA THR A 125 -36.05 -22.15 16.54
C THR A 125 -36.15 -22.28 14.99
N ALA A 126 -35.20 -23.07 14.45
CA ALA A 126 -35.19 -23.90 13.22
C ALA A 126 -35.05 -23.18 11.85
N ASN A 127 -34.25 -23.60 10.84
CA ASN A 127 -33.69 -24.90 10.47
C ASN A 127 -32.35 -24.76 9.72
N MET A 128 -31.60 -25.86 9.72
CA MET A 128 -30.35 -26.12 9.01
C MET A 128 -30.66 -26.73 7.64
N GLN A 129 -30.13 -26.17 6.54
CA GLN A 129 -29.85 -26.89 5.29
C GLN A 129 -29.02 -26.03 4.32
N ASP A 130 -27.90 -26.62 3.87
CA ASP A 130 -27.12 -26.43 2.64
C ASP A 130 -27.09 -25.08 1.92
N GLY A 131 -25.87 -24.59 1.66
CA GLY A 131 -25.64 -23.67 0.54
C GLY A 131 -24.44 -22.75 0.70
N SER A 132 -23.43 -22.95 -0.16
CA SER A 132 -22.31 -22.06 -0.49
C SER A 132 -21.49 -21.53 0.68
N ALA A 133 -20.16 -21.73 0.62
CA ALA A 133 -19.24 -20.88 1.35
C ALA A 133 -19.57 -19.42 1.02
N GLN A 134 -20.27 -18.75 1.93
CA GLN A 134 -20.45 -17.31 1.88
C GLN A 134 -19.07 -16.75 2.17
N THR A 135 -18.41 -16.26 1.12
CA THR A 135 -17.30 -15.33 1.25
C THR A 135 -17.80 -14.16 2.08
N VAL A 136 -17.45 -14.15 3.37
CA VAL A 136 -17.67 -12.99 4.21
C VAL A 136 -16.61 -11.98 3.80
N ALA A 137 -16.96 -11.11 2.86
CA ALA A 137 -16.16 -9.94 2.55
C ALA A 137 -16.18 -9.06 3.80
N PHE A 138 -15.11 -9.11 4.59
CA PHE A 138 -14.86 -8.11 5.61
C PHE A 138 -14.42 -6.84 4.88
N GLN A 139 -15.41 -6.04 4.48
CA GLN A 139 -15.24 -4.75 3.85
C GLN A 139 -14.94 -3.75 4.97
N HIS A 140 -13.66 -3.61 5.32
CA HIS A 140 -13.25 -2.41 6.05
C HIS A 140 -13.27 -1.25 5.03
N PRO A 141 -13.92 -0.11 5.35
CA PRO A 141 -13.79 1.06 4.50
C PRO A 141 -12.32 1.45 4.41
N ALA A 142 -11.88 2.00 3.27
CA ALA A 142 -10.56 2.57 3.24
C ALA A 142 -10.38 3.56 4.40
N PRO A 143 -9.18 3.61 4.98
CA PRO A 143 -8.74 4.70 5.84
C PRO A 143 -9.39 6.05 5.48
N GLU A 144 -10.10 6.71 6.40
CA GLU A 144 -10.52 8.09 6.14
C GLU A 144 -9.26 8.95 5.88
N GLY A 145 -9.13 9.44 4.64
CA GLY A 145 -7.98 10.25 4.24
C GLY A 145 -6.78 9.48 3.66
N CYS A 146 -6.92 8.19 3.32
CA CYS A 146 -5.85 7.52 2.58
C CYS A 146 -5.65 8.13 1.18
N PRO A 147 -4.40 8.46 0.83
CA PRO A 147 -4.10 9.08 -0.45
C PRO A 147 -3.95 8.06 -1.59
N LEU A 148 -3.99 6.76 -1.30
CA LEU A 148 -3.76 5.71 -2.27
C LEU A 148 -5.08 5.05 -2.69
N THR A 149 -5.15 4.63 -3.95
CA THR A 149 -6.24 3.84 -4.50
C THR A 149 -5.69 2.87 -5.54
N LEU A 150 -6.52 1.91 -5.93
CA LEU A 150 -6.14 0.85 -6.84
C LEU A 150 -6.81 1.07 -8.21
N ILE A 151 -6.02 1.03 -9.28
CA ILE A 151 -6.53 0.91 -10.64
C ILE A 151 -6.38 -0.54 -11.08
N LYS A 152 -7.50 -1.23 -11.22
CA LYS A 152 -7.57 -2.58 -11.82
C LYS A 152 -7.62 -2.42 -13.32
N ALA A 153 -6.54 -2.77 -14.00
CA ALA A 153 -6.43 -2.73 -15.46
C ALA A 153 -6.65 -4.12 -16.04
N HIS A 154 -7.80 -4.35 -16.68
CA HIS A 154 -8.12 -5.60 -17.35
C HIS A 154 -7.77 -5.52 -18.82
N THR A 155 -7.12 -6.57 -19.33
CA THR A 155 -6.85 -6.74 -20.75
C THR A 155 -7.92 -7.63 -21.36
N ALA A 156 -8.32 -7.36 -22.60
CA ALA A 156 -9.28 -8.21 -23.32
C ALA A 156 -8.70 -9.56 -23.79
N GLY A 157 -7.65 -10.06 -23.14
CA GLY A 157 -6.82 -11.15 -23.64
C GLY A 157 -7.52 -12.51 -23.61
N GLY A 158 -7.84 -13.04 -24.80
CA GLY A 158 -8.14 -14.46 -24.99
C GLY A 158 -6.87 -15.33 -24.98
N ILE A 159 -7.07 -16.65 -25.07
CA ILE A 159 -5.98 -17.64 -25.16
C ILE A 159 -5.03 -17.27 -26.31
N GLY A 160 -3.79 -16.87 -25.99
CA GLY A 160 -2.76 -16.48 -26.96
C GLY A 160 -2.44 -14.98 -27.03
N ALA A 161 -3.13 -14.12 -26.28
CA ALA A 161 -2.77 -12.70 -26.17
C ALA A 161 -1.39 -12.52 -25.50
N LYS A 162 -0.57 -11.61 -26.04
CA LYS A 162 0.74 -11.29 -25.46
C LYS A 162 0.54 -10.69 -24.06
N LYS A 163 1.06 -11.35 -23.03
CA LYS A 163 1.09 -10.81 -21.67
C LYS A 163 1.86 -9.48 -21.67
N LEU A 164 1.22 -8.45 -21.12
CA LEU A 164 1.84 -7.15 -20.93
C LEU A 164 2.87 -7.22 -19.82
N THR A 165 3.96 -6.48 -19.99
CA THR A 165 5.02 -6.38 -18.99
C THR A 165 4.87 -5.10 -18.17
N HIS A 166 5.59 -5.03 -17.04
CA HIS A 166 5.66 -3.82 -16.21
C HIS A 166 6.03 -2.58 -17.03
N ARG A 167 6.94 -2.74 -18.00
CA ARG A 167 7.37 -1.67 -18.90
C ARG A 167 6.25 -1.16 -19.80
N ASP A 168 5.34 -2.02 -20.23
CA ASP A 168 4.23 -1.62 -21.11
C ASP A 168 3.22 -0.73 -20.35
N TYR A 169 2.88 -1.11 -19.12
CA TYR A 169 2.01 -0.31 -18.25
C TYR A 169 2.70 1.00 -17.84
N LEU A 170 3.90 0.93 -17.28
CA LEU A 170 4.62 2.13 -16.83
C LEU A 170 4.90 3.08 -18.01
N GLY A 171 5.34 2.55 -19.15
CA GLY A 171 5.66 3.37 -20.32
C GLY A 171 4.43 4.11 -20.87
N SER A 172 3.27 3.47 -20.87
CA SER A 172 2.01 4.10 -21.30
C SER A 172 1.50 5.14 -20.30
N LEU A 173 1.62 4.88 -18.99
CA LEU A 173 1.31 5.88 -17.95
C LEU A 173 2.23 7.10 -18.05
N MET A 174 3.53 6.91 -18.30
CA MET A 174 4.46 8.03 -18.55
C MET A 174 4.11 8.78 -19.84
N GLY A 175 3.66 8.05 -20.88
CA GLY A 175 3.19 8.64 -22.14
C GLY A 175 1.98 9.55 -22.00
N LEU A 176 1.13 9.32 -20.98
CA LEU A 176 0.03 10.20 -20.59
C LEU A 176 0.49 11.47 -19.84
N GLY A 177 1.79 11.62 -19.57
CA GLY A 177 2.33 12.74 -18.81
C GLY A 177 2.18 12.62 -17.29
N ILE A 178 1.79 11.44 -16.79
CA ILE A 178 1.72 11.19 -15.35
C ILE A 178 3.13 11.16 -14.77
N LYS A 179 3.34 11.87 -13.66
CA LYS A 179 4.62 11.85 -12.96
C LYS A 179 4.82 10.52 -12.27
N ARG A 180 6.05 9.98 -12.30
CA ARG A 180 6.40 8.71 -11.63
C ARG A 180 6.10 8.70 -10.13
N GLY A 181 6.15 9.85 -9.45
CA GLY A 181 5.76 9.98 -8.05
C GLY A 181 4.27 9.72 -7.79
N MET A 182 3.40 9.79 -8.80
CA MET A 182 1.96 9.52 -8.64
C MET A 182 1.61 8.03 -8.76
N ILE A 183 2.59 7.21 -9.12
CA ILE A 183 2.42 5.77 -9.38
C ILE A 183 3.29 5.01 -8.37
N GLY A 184 2.65 4.08 -7.67
CA GLY A 184 3.26 3.12 -6.78
C GLY A 184 3.67 1.87 -7.54
N ASP A 185 3.46 0.73 -6.92
CA ASP A 185 3.81 -0.56 -7.51
C ASP A 185 2.76 -1.00 -8.54
N ILE A 186 3.22 -1.76 -9.53
CA ILE A 186 2.39 -2.34 -10.59
C ILE A 186 2.48 -3.87 -10.47
N ILE A 187 1.42 -4.48 -9.96
CA ILE A 187 1.32 -5.91 -9.78
C ILE A 187 0.70 -6.51 -11.04
N ILE A 188 1.47 -7.27 -11.81
CA ILE A 188 0.98 -7.89 -13.04
C ILE A 188 0.21 -9.16 -12.68
N ARG A 189 -0.97 -9.31 -13.28
CA ARG A 189 -1.82 -10.50 -13.20
C ARG A 189 -1.94 -11.17 -14.56
N ASP A 190 -2.54 -12.35 -14.59
CA ASP A 190 -2.81 -13.06 -15.84
C ASP A 190 -3.84 -12.35 -16.72
N ASP A 191 -4.82 -11.68 -16.11
CA ASP A 191 -5.88 -10.93 -16.79
C ASP A 191 -5.56 -9.43 -16.98
N GLY A 192 -4.41 -8.97 -16.48
CA GLY A 192 -3.99 -7.58 -16.61
C GLY A 192 -3.03 -7.12 -15.51
N ALA A 193 -3.37 -6.04 -14.79
CA ALA A 193 -2.54 -5.53 -13.70
C ALA A 193 -3.34 -4.77 -12.63
N ASP A 194 -2.79 -4.74 -11.42
CA ASP A 194 -3.17 -3.86 -10.32
C ASP A 194 -2.13 -2.74 -10.21
N ILE A 195 -2.59 -1.50 -10.31
CA ILE A 195 -1.72 -0.33 -10.34
C ILE A 195 -2.08 0.54 -9.15
N ILE A 196 -1.16 0.64 -8.19
CA ILE A 196 -1.34 1.51 -7.03
C ILE A 196 -1.04 2.95 -7.47
N VAL A 197 -1.96 3.87 -7.19
CA VAL A 197 -1.82 5.28 -7.59
C VAL A 197 -2.24 6.22 -6.48
N MET A 198 -1.79 7.47 -6.59
CA MET A 198 -2.36 8.57 -5.82
C MET A 198 -3.81 8.80 -6.26
N LYS A 199 -4.73 8.92 -5.29
CA LYS A 199 -6.17 9.11 -5.53
C LYS A 199 -6.48 10.30 -6.43
N GLU A 200 -5.64 11.34 -6.35
CA GLU A 200 -5.71 12.55 -7.18
C GLU A 200 -5.66 12.28 -8.70
N ILE A 201 -5.06 11.17 -9.14
CA ILE A 201 -4.95 10.83 -10.57
C ILE A 201 -5.91 9.73 -11.02
N ALA A 202 -6.70 9.15 -10.11
CA ALA A 202 -7.49 7.95 -10.39
C ALA A 202 -8.58 8.19 -11.44
N ASP A 203 -9.39 9.24 -11.28
CA ASP A 203 -10.45 9.59 -12.23
C ASP A 203 -9.87 9.95 -13.61
N PHE A 204 -8.74 10.65 -13.63
CA PHE A 204 -8.06 10.95 -14.88
C PHE A 204 -7.63 9.68 -15.62
N LEU A 205 -7.06 8.70 -14.89
CA LEU A 205 -6.68 7.42 -15.48
C LEU A 205 -7.90 6.66 -15.98
N LEU A 206 -8.98 6.58 -15.20
CA LEU A 206 -10.20 5.89 -15.60
C LEU A 206 -10.75 6.38 -16.95
N ILE A 207 -10.63 7.69 -17.22
CA ILE A 207 -11.11 8.32 -18.45
C ILE A 207 -10.11 8.19 -19.60
N ASN A 208 -8.81 8.34 -19.36
CA ASN A 208 -7.81 8.55 -20.42
C ASN A 208 -6.87 7.36 -20.65
N TYR A 209 -6.76 6.44 -19.69
CA TYR A 209 -5.80 5.34 -19.75
C TYR A 209 -6.36 4.12 -20.46
N GLU A 210 -6.62 4.28 -21.76
CA GLU A 210 -7.32 3.28 -22.57
C GLU A 210 -6.42 2.13 -23.06
N LYS A 211 -5.09 2.32 -23.09
CA LYS A 211 -4.17 1.36 -23.74
C LYS A 211 -2.83 1.27 -23.02
N ALA A 212 -2.29 0.05 -22.96
CA ALA A 212 -0.89 -0.21 -22.62
C ALA A 212 -0.21 -1.01 -23.74
N GLY A 213 0.94 -0.51 -24.20
CA GLY A 213 1.61 -1.06 -25.38
C GLY A 213 0.72 -1.00 -26.62
N ARG A 214 0.25 -2.16 -27.09
CA ARG A 214 -0.68 -2.29 -28.23
C ARG A 214 -2.06 -2.84 -27.83
N THR A 215 -2.31 -2.98 -26.54
CA THR A 215 -3.49 -3.66 -26.00
C THR A 215 -4.42 -2.65 -25.34
N ASN A 216 -5.71 -2.77 -25.63
CA ASN A 216 -6.74 -1.96 -24.97
C ASN A 216 -6.97 -2.46 -23.53
N LEU A 217 -7.17 -1.51 -22.64
CA LEU A 217 -7.46 -1.72 -21.23
C LEU A 217 -8.93 -1.39 -20.95
N LYS A 218 -9.50 -2.12 -20.00
CA LYS A 218 -10.69 -1.72 -19.26
C LYS A 218 -10.26 -1.46 -17.84
N LEU A 219 -10.60 -0.28 -17.32
CA LEU A 219 -10.16 0.14 -16.00
C LEU A 219 -11.32 0.15 -15.02
N GLU A 220 -11.01 -0.16 -13.78
CA GLU A 220 -11.89 -0.03 -12.62
C GLU A 220 -11.11 0.62 -11.48
N ILE A 221 -11.72 1.60 -10.81
CA ILE A 221 -11.18 2.15 -9.57
C ILE A 221 -11.69 1.27 -8.44
N ALA A 222 -10.77 0.76 -7.64
CA ALA A 222 -11.04 -0.06 -6.49
C ALA A 222 -10.36 0.52 -5.25
N ASP A 223 -10.82 0.07 -4.08
CA ASP A 223 -10.17 0.42 -2.84
C ASP A 223 -8.77 -0.21 -2.73
N ILE A 224 -7.85 0.44 -2.02
CA ILE A 224 -6.52 -0.15 -1.78
C ILE A 224 -6.62 -1.46 -0.98
N THR A 225 -7.67 -1.62 -0.17
CA THR A 225 -7.99 -2.85 0.57
C THR A 225 -8.40 -4.03 -0.33
N GLU A 226 -8.75 -3.78 -1.59
CA GLU A 226 -9.08 -4.83 -2.55
C GLU A 226 -7.84 -5.39 -3.27
N LEU A 227 -6.65 -4.88 -2.97
CA LEU A 227 -5.41 -5.36 -3.56
C LEU A 227 -5.18 -6.83 -3.16
N ASN A 228 -5.31 -7.72 -4.14
CA ASN A 228 -5.01 -9.13 -3.95
C ASN A 228 -3.53 -9.37 -4.22
N THR A 229 -2.70 -9.11 -3.21
CA THR A 229 -1.33 -9.60 -3.21
C THR A 229 -1.41 -11.12 -3.01
N GLY A 230 -1.32 -11.88 -4.11
CA GLY A 230 -1.30 -13.34 -4.02
C GLY A 230 -0.28 -13.76 -2.98
N ILE A 231 -0.65 -14.71 -2.12
CA ILE A 231 0.19 -15.21 -1.02
C ILE A 231 1.58 -15.49 -1.59
N VAL A 232 2.56 -14.66 -1.21
CA VAL A 232 3.96 -14.99 -1.45
C VAL A 232 4.23 -16.20 -0.55
N ASN A 233 4.23 -17.40 -1.14
CA ASN A 233 4.78 -18.55 -0.47
C ASN A 233 6.26 -18.26 -0.26
N ILE A 234 6.60 -17.76 0.92
CA ILE A 234 7.96 -17.73 1.43
C ILE A 234 8.30 -19.20 1.71
N GLU A 235 8.76 -19.92 0.70
CA GLU A 235 9.46 -21.17 0.94
C GLU A 235 10.82 -20.82 1.55
N GLU A 236 10.95 -20.94 2.87
CA GLU A 236 12.24 -20.91 3.54
C GLU A 236 13.11 -22.06 3.02
N LYS A 237 13.93 -21.76 2.03
CA LYS A 237 14.91 -22.70 1.50
C LYS A 237 16.19 -22.57 2.32
N HIS A 238 16.37 -23.46 3.28
CA HIS A 238 17.67 -23.66 3.92
C HIS A 238 18.63 -24.29 2.92
N ASP A 239 19.54 -23.50 2.38
CA ASP A 239 20.64 -24.00 1.55
C ASP A 239 21.98 -23.70 2.22
N THR A 240 22.88 -24.69 2.27
CA THR A 240 24.19 -24.53 2.93
C THR A 240 25.18 -24.01 1.90
N VAL A 241 25.42 -22.71 1.89
CA VAL A 241 26.41 -22.08 0.99
C VAL A 241 27.83 -22.19 1.57
N ALA A 242 28.74 -22.83 0.83
CA ALA A 242 30.13 -23.07 1.24
C ALA A 242 31.01 -21.80 1.34
N SER A 243 30.48 -20.62 0.99
CA SER A 243 31.15 -19.31 1.14
C SER A 243 30.13 -18.18 1.02
N LEU A 244 30.12 -17.25 1.98
CA LEU A 244 29.31 -16.01 2.00
C LEU A 244 29.82 -14.97 0.99
N ARG A 245 29.83 -15.29 -0.30
CA ARG A 245 30.01 -14.30 -1.37
C ARG A 245 28.63 -13.90 -1.89
N LEU A 246 28.28 -12.62 -1.71
CA LEU A 246 26.99 -11.99 -2.02
C LEU A 246 26.51 -12.29 -3.45
N ASP A 247 27.47 -12.43 -4.36
CA ASP A 247 27.24 -12.66 -5.79
C ASP A 247 26.56 -14.02 -6.08
N ASN A 248 26.74 -15.02 -5.20
CA ASN A 248 26.13 -16.34 -5.36
C ASN A 248 24.73 -16.45 -4.72
N LEU A 249 24.46 -15.70 -3.65
CA LEU A 249 23.18 -15.71 -2.94
C LEU A 249 22.02 -15.16 -3.79
N VAL A 250 22.30 -14.18 -4.65
CA VAL A 250 21.28 -13.57 -5.52
C VAL A 250 20.66 -14.60 -6.48
N SER A 251 21.44 -15.59 -6.92
CA SER A 251 20.99 -16.58 -7.90
C SER A 251 20.09 -17.69 -7.33
N SER A 252 20.17 -17.97 -6.02
CA SER A 252 19.31 -18.99 -5.39
C SER A 252 18.01 -18.41 -4.83
N VAL A 253 18.01 -17.12 -4.48
CA VAL A 253 16.84 -16.42 -3.92
C VAL A 253 15.93 -15.87 -5.02
N PHE A 254 16.50 -15.38 -6.12
CA PHE A 254 15.71 -14.95 -7.28
C PHE A 254 15.70 -16.07 -8.31
N SER A 255 14.58 -16.76 -8.46
CA SER A 255 14.29 -17.69 -9.57
C SER A 255 14.30 -16.98 -10.93
N LEU A 256 15.46 -16.43 -11.31
CA LEU A 256 15.74 -15.90 -12.63
C LEU A 256 16.02 -17.09 -13.54
N SER A 257 15.12 -17.32 -14.49
CA SER A 257 15.29 -18.30 -15.55
C SER A 257 16.66 -18.12 -16.22
N ARG A 258 17.45 -19.18 -16.21
CA ARG A 258 18.75 -19.28 -16.89
C ARG A 258 18.54 -19.19 -18.41
N SER A 259 18.62 -18.00 -18.99
CA SER A 259 18.96 -17.83 -20.41
C SER A 259 19.39 -16.39 -20.76
N ARG A 260 20.27 -15.79 -19.94
CA ARG A 260 21.16 -14.67 -20.33
C ARG A 260 22.15 -14.32 -19.19
N ALA A 261 22.90 -15.32 -18.77
CA ALA A 261 24.23 -15.14 -18.19
C ALA A 261 25.24 -15.64 -19.23
#